data_AF-A0AAD4RD33-F1
#
_entry.id   AF-A0AAD4RD33-F1
#
_cell.length_a   1.000
_cell.length_b   1.000
_cell.length_c   1.000
_cell.angle_alpha   90.00
_cell.angle_beta   90.00
_cell.angle_gamma   90.00
#
_symmetry.space_group_name_H-M   'P 1'
#
loop_
_entity.id
_entity.type
_entity.pdbx_description
1 polymer ?
#
loop_
_entity_poly.entity_id
_entity_poly.type
_entity_poly.pdbx_seq_one_letter_code
_entity_poly.pdbx_strand_id
1 'polypeptide(L)'
;MRHTHAILDCLPPALSMEQRTRARQITTALDLLKQVQDCTESKFLSPDEIEELEARIDRLLQHMREYMPDETVKQKGHMLFRHAMEFARQWGNLSWFSEQGIESLHAVYRRQAERYKMKDLRRQVFMLRWNFSQCVLEARQPQPEDAEEYEFRDNPVYFEEDGEDDEGDSEDDDT
;
A
#
# COMPACT_ATOMS: atom_id res chain seq x y z
N MET A 1 -12.18 14.40 14.29
CA MET A 1 -12.20 15.86 14.05
C MET A 1 -11.38 16.71 15.03
N ARG A 2 -10.80 16.19 16.14
CA ARG A 2 -10.14 17.05 17.16
C ARG A 2 -8.73 17.56 16.80
N HIS A 3 -8.02 16.96 15.84
CA HIS A 3 -6.60 17.26 15.60
C HIS A 3 -6.34 18.44 14.66
N THR A 4 -7.17 18.67 13.65
CA THR A 4 -6.99 19.77 12.67
C THR A 4 -7.24 21.14 13.29
N HIS A 5 -8.24 21.25 14.17
CA HIS A 5 -8.51 22.48 14.92
C HIS A 5 -7.48 22.77 16.03
N ALA A 6 -6.83 21.74 16.58
CA ALA A 6 -5.77 21.92 17.57
C ALA A 6 -4.57 22.71 17.01
N ILE A 7 -4.37 22.70 15.69
CA ILE A 7 -3.33 23.52 15.04
C ILE A 7 -3.61 25.01 15.25
N LEU A 8 -4.89 25.43 15.19
CA LEU A 8 -5.28 26.83 15.39
C LEU A 8 -5.07 27.28 16.84
N ASP A 9 -5.24 26.37 17.79
CA ASP A 9 -5.03 26.62 19.22
C ASP A 9 -3.54 26.73 19.58
N CYS A 10 -2.66 26.12 18.79
CA CYS A 10 -1.21 26.20 18.94
C CYS A 10 -0.59 27.43 18.25
N LEU A 11 -1.38 28.25 17.55
CA LEU A 11 -0.85 29.43 16.86
C LEU A 11 -0.44 30.53 17.84
N PRO A 12 0.70 31.22 17.62
CA PRO A 12 1.13 32.31 18.47
C PRO A 12 0.05 33.40 18.60
N PRO A 13 -0.17 33.97 19.81
CA PRO A 13 -1.13 35.03 20.02
C PRO A 13 -0.81 36.29 19.19
N ALA A 14 0.46 36.52 18.85
CA ALA A 14 0.96 37.67 18.12
C ALA A 14 0.75 37.63 16.59
N LEU A 15 0.08 36.61 16.03
CA LEU A 15 -0.20 36.59 14.59
C LEU A 15 -1.16 37.70 14.18
N SER A 16 -0.86 38.33 13.03
CA SER A 16 -1.75 39.28 12.39
C SER A 16 -3.09 38.62 12.00
N MET A 17 -4.12 39.45 11.84
CA MET A 17 -5.45 38.97 11.42
C MET A 17 -5.40 38.24 10.08
N GLU A 18 -4.58 38.70 9.13
CA GLU A 18 -4.38 38.07 7.84
C GLU A 18 -3.78 36.66 7.97
N GLN A 19 -2.72 36.51 8.78
CA GLN A 19 -2.09 35.21 9.02
C GLN A 19 -3.06 34.22 9.70
N ARG A 20 -3.91 34.70 10.61
CA ARG A 20 -4.94 33.88 11.26
C ARG A 20 -6.02 33.42 10.27
N THR A 21 -6.44 34.31 9.36
CA THR A 21 -7.39 33.96 8.29
C THR A 21 -6.79 32.92 7.36
N ARG A 22 -5.54 33.10 6.93
CA ARG A 22 -4.83 32.13 6.09
C ARG A 22 -4.70 30.77 6.77
N ALA A 23 -4.34 30.75 8.05
CA ALA A 23 -4.25 29.51 8.82
C ALA A 23 -5.60 28.77 8.87
N ARG A 24 -6.71 29.48 9.07
CA ARG A 24 -8.05 28.88 9.02
C ARG A 24 -8.37 28.28 7.66
N GLN A 25 -8.07 28.98 6.57
CA GLN A 25 -8.29 28.49 5.20
C GLN A 25 -7.50 27.22 4.92
N ILE A 26 -6.25 27.14 5.40
CA ILE A 26 -5.40 25.95 5.32
C ILE A 26 -6.01 24.81 6.15
N THR A 27 -6.42 25.08 7.39
CA THR A 27 -7.08 24.06 8.24
C THR A 27 -8.31 23.48 7.56
N THR A 28 -9.17 24.32 6.98
CA THR A 28 -10.34 23.86 6.21
C THR A 28 -9.93 23.00 5.01
N ALA A 29 -8.88 23.38 4.27
CA ALA A 29 -8.39 22.58 3.15
C ALA A 29 -7.88 21.20 3.62
N LEU A 30 -7.22 21.13 4.78
CA LEU A 30 -6.77 19.87 5.38
C LEU A 30 -7.95 18.98 5.82
N ASP A 31 -9.03 19.58 6.34
CA ASP A 31 -10.24 18.84 6.68
C ASP A 31 -10.95 18.28 5.44
N LEU A 32 -11.01 19.04 4.35
CA LEU A 32 -11.54 18.57 3.06
C LEU A 32 -10.67 17.46 2.48
N LEU A 33 -9.34 17.61 2.54
CA LEU A 33 -8.41 16.55 2.10
C LEU A 33 -8.58 15.28 2.92
N LYS A 34 -8.82 15.39 4.23
CA LYS A 34 -9.12 14.23 5.07
C LYS A 34 -10.40 13.52 4.62
N GLN A 35 -11.46 14.28 4.30
CA GLN A 35 -12.70 13.68 3.80
C GLN A 35 -12.48 12.90 2.50
N VAL A 36 -11.61 13.39 1.61
CA VAL A 36 -11.18 12.64 0.42
C VAL A 36 -10.47 11.36 0.81
N GLN A 37 -9.50 11.42 1.74
CA GLN A 37 -8.77 10.25 2.23
C GLN A 37 -9.68 9.18 2.84
N ASP A 38 -10.71 9.59 3.59
CA ASP A 38 -11.67 8.68 4.21
C ASP A 38 -12.48 7.87 3.17
N CYS A 39 -12.51 8.29 1.89
CA CYS A 39 -13.10 7.54 0.77
C CYS A 39 -12.11 6.61 0.05
N THR A 40 -10.83 6.61 0.43
CA THR A 40 -9.76 5.87 -0.28
C THR A 40 -9.34 4.60 0.46
N GLU A 41 -10.31 3.86 0.99
CA GLU A 41 -10.07 2.57 1.63
C GLU A 41 -9.55 1.54 0.61
N SER A 42 -8.83 0.52 1.09
CA SER A 42 -8.32 -0.58 0.25
C SER A 42 -9.43 -1.58 -0.09
N LYS A 43 -10.51 -1.10 -0.72
CA LYS A 43 -11.66 -1.89 -1.17
C LYS A 43 -12.16 -1.40 -2.52
N PHE A 44 -12.88 -2.23 -3.24
CA PHE A 44 -13.61 -1.77 -4.44
C PHE A 44 -14.70 -0.79 -4.03
N LEU A 45 -14.74 0.34 -4.72
CA LEU A 45 -15.70 1.41 -4.51
C LEU A 45 -16.98 1.10 -5.30
N SER A 46 -18.13 1.27 -4.66
CA SER A 46 -19.41 1.27 -5.35
C SER A 46 -19.56 2.51 -6.26
N PRO A 47 -20.50 2.51 -7.23
CA PRO A 47 -20.78 3.69 -8.04
C PRO A 47 -21.08 4.93 -7.20
N ASP A 48 -21.89 4.79 -6.14
CA ASP A 48 -22.23 5.87 -5.23
C ASP A 48 -21.00 6.39 -4.46
N GLU A 49 -20.09 5.49 -4.04
CA GLU A 49 -18.84 5.88 -3.39
C GLU A 49 -17.90 6.62 -4.34
N ILE A 50 -17.90 6.27 -5.64
CA ILE A 50 -17.13 6.99 -6.67
C ILE A 50 -17.71 8.40 -6.89
N GLU A 51 -19.03 8.56 -6.94
CA GLU A 51 -19.67 9.87 -7.06
C GLU A 51 -19.39 10.76 -5.83
N GLU A 52 -19.47 10.19 -4.62
CA GLU A 52 -19.14 10.90 -3.38
C GLU A 52 -17.66 11.32 -3.34
N LEU A 53 -16.75 10.45 -3.80
CA LEU A 53 -15.33 10.77 -3.91
C LEU A 53 -15.09 11.96 -4.87
N GLU A 54 -15.74 11.99 -6.03
CA GLU A 54 -15.66 13.10 -6.98
C GLU A 54 -16.14 14.40 -6.33
N ALA A 55 -17.32 14.37 -5.70
CA ALA A 55 -17.88 15.53 -5.03
C ALA A 55 -16.95 16.09 -3.93
N ARG A 56 -16.23 15.22 -3.20
CA ARG A 56 -15.25 15.65 -2.19
C ARG A 56 -13.99 16.24 -2.81
N ILE A 57 -13.47 15.65 -3.89
CA ILE A 57 -12.32 16.18 -4.63
C ILE A 57 -12.65 17.57 -5.20
N ASP A 58 -13.84 17.73 -5.78
CA ASP A 58 -14.30 19.00 -6.35
C ASP A 58 -14.46 20.08 -5.28
N ARG A 59 -15.03 19.76 -4.12
CA ARG A 59 -15.11 20.69 -2.98
C ARG A 59 -13.73 21.16 -2.51
N LEU A 60 -12.77 20.23 -2.40
CA LEU A 60 -11.39 20.58 -2.05
C LEU A 60 -10.77 21.51 -3.10
N LEU A 61 -10.92 21.18 -4.39
CA LEU A 61 -10.36 21.97 -5.48
C LEU A 61 -10.98 23.38 -5.55
N GLN A 62 -12.30 23.48 -5.35
CA GLN A 62 -13.01 24.75 -5.32
C GLN A 62 -12.51 25.62 -4.17
N HIS A 63 -12.39 25.06 -2.96
CA HIS A 63 -11.85 25.77 -1.80
C HIS A 63 -10.42 26.27 -2.05
N MET A 64 -9.57 25.44 -2.67
CA MET A 64 -8.21 25.86 -3.01
C MET A 64 -8.17 27.00 -4.04
N ARG A 65 -9.03 26.95 -5.07
CA ARG A 65 -9.12 28.01 -6.09
C ARG A 65 -9.60 29.33 -5.51
N GLU A 66 -10.54 29.30 -4.57
CA GLU A 66 -11.15 30.50 -4.00
C GLU A 66 -10.22 31.19 -2.99
N TYR A 67 -9.56 30.42 -2.12
CA TYR A 67 -8.82 30.97 -0.98
C TYR A 67 -7.30 30.90 -1.11
N MET A 68 -6.78 30.14 -2.08
CA MET A 68 -5.35 29.98 -2.34
C MET A 68 -5.05 30.06 -3.86
N PRO A 69 -5.53 31.10 -4.57
CA PRO A 69 -5.44 31.18 -6.04
C PRO A 69 -3.99 31.26 -6.57
N ASP A 70 -3.08 31.82 -5.77
CA ASP A 70 -1.68 32.02 -6.15
C ASP A 70 -0.81 30.78 -5.87
N GLU A 71 -1.34 29.77 -5.18
CA GLU A 71 -0.59 28.57 -4.82
C GLU A 71 -0.48 27.61 -6.00
N THR A 72 0.71 27.06 -6.21
CA THR A 72 0.95 26.10 -7.29
C THR A 72 0.69 24.67 -6.80
N VAL A 73 -0.11 23.92 -7.56
CA VAL A 73 -0.37 22.51 -7.29
C VAL A 73 0.85 21.67 -7.70
N LYS A 74 1.41 20.91 -6.76
CA LYS A 74 2.49 19.95 -7.03
C LYS A 74 1.95 18.71 -7.76
N GLN A 75 2.84 17.93 -8.36
CA GLN A 75 2.49 16.74 -9.16
C GLN A 75 1.50 15.79 -8.46
N LYS A 76 1.69 15.50 -7.16
CA LYS A 76 0.74 14.65 -6.40
C LYS A 76 -0.66 15.25 -6.32
N GLY A 77 -0.77 16.57 -6.14
CA GLY A 77 -2.07 17.26 -6.19
C GLY A 77 -2.68 17.25 -7.58
N HIS A 78 -1.87 17.40 -8.63
CA HIS A 78 -2.35 17.31 -10.02
C HIS A 78 -2.94 15.92 -10.33
N MET A 79 -2.24 14.85 -9.90
CA MET A 79 -2.76 13.50 -10.03
C MET A 79 -4.11 13.33 -9.33
N LEU A 80 -4.26 13.87 -8.11
CA LEU A 80 -5.52 13.83 -7.38
C LEU A 80 -6.64 14.57 -8.13
N PHE A 81 -6.42 15.82 -8.51
CA PHE A 81 -7.48 16.66 -9.10
C PHE A 81 -7.82 16.34 -10.55
N ARG A 82 -6.90 15.70 -11.30
CA ARG A 82 -7.09 15.46 -12.74
C ARG A 82 -7.32 14.00 -13.10
N HIS A 83 -6.62 13.08 -12.44
CA HIS A 83 -6.53 11.69 -12.88
C HIS A 83 -7.14 10.69 -11.90
N ALA A 84 -7.34 11.07 -10.63
CA ALA A 84 -7.91 10.14 -9.65
C ALA A 84 -9.28 9.61 -10.08
N MET A 85 -10.17 10.46 -10.58
CA MET A 85 -11.51 10.01 -11.00
C MET A 85 -11.51 9.16 -12.27
N GLU A 86 -10.60 9.45 -13.20
CA GLU A 86 -10.38 8.60 -14.38
C GLU A 86 -9.96 7.19 -13.94
N PHE A 87 -8.98 7.11 -13.05
CA PHE A 87 -8.48 5.86 -12.50
C PHE A 87 -9.55 5.11 -11.69
N ALA A 88 -10.24 5.80 -10.78
CA ALA A 88 -11.27 5.21 -9.92
C ALA A 88 -12.43 4.63 -10.74
N ARG A 89 -12.87 5.32 -11.81
CA ARG A 89 -13.91 4.80 -12.71
C ARG A 89 -13.44 3.62 -13.53
N GLN A 90 -12.18 3.60 -13.95
CA GLN A 90 -11.63 2.51 -14.75
C GLN A 90 -11.42 1.23 -13.92
N TRP A 91 -10.93 1.37 -12.68
CA TRP A 91 -10.47 0.23 -11.87
C TRP A 91 -11.33 -0.04 -10.63
N GLY A 92 -12.31 0.82 -10.34
CA GLY A 92 -13.16 0.71 -9.16
C GLY A 92 -12.41 0.91 -7.84
N ASN A 93 -11.21 1.49 -7.86
CA ASN A 93 -10.34 1.58 -6.68
C ASN A 93 -9.28 2.68 -6.85
N LEU A 94 -8.72 3.20 -5.75
CA LEU A 94 -7.54 4.09 -5.73
C LEU A 94 -6.35 3.54 -4.92
N SER A 95 -6.59 2.74 -3.89
CA SER A 95 -5.59 2.36 -2.88
C SER A 95 -5.08 0.92 -2.99
N TRP A 96 -5.78 0.05 -3.72
CA TRP A 96 -5.38 -1.35 -3.92
C TRP A 96 -4.03 -1.49 -4.63
N PHE A 97 -3.73 -0.54 -5.52
CA PHE A 97 -2.46 -0.45 -6.24
C PHE A 97 -1.40 0.38 -5.49
N SER A 98 -1.62 0.67 -4.21
CA SER A 98 -0.67 1.45 -3.42
C SER A 98 0.56 0.64 -3.01
N GLU A 99 1.65 1.35 -2.74
CA GLU A 99 2.91 0.75 -2.27
C GLU A 99 2.87 0.33 -0.79
N GLN A 100 1.74 0.56 -0.09
CA GLN A 100 1.61 0.30 1.35
C GLN A 100 1.88 -1.16 1.72
N GLY A 101 1.47 -2.11 0.87
CA GLY A 101 1.77 -3.53 1.10
C GLY A 101 3.27 -3.83 1.08
N ILE A 102 4.02 -3.20 0.17
CA ILE A 102 5.47 -3.36 0.05
C ILE A 102 6.18 -2.68 1.23
N GLU A 103 5.72 -1.49 1.64
CA GLU A 103 6.25 -0.78 2.81
C GLU A 103 6.07 -1.59 4.11
N SER A 104 4.91 -2.22 4.28
CA SER A 104 4.64 -3.13 5.41
C SER A 104 5.60 -4.31 5.44
N LEU A 105 5.80 -4.98 4.29
CA LEU A 105 6.77 -6.08 4.16
C LEU A 105 8.19 -5.62 4.50
N HIS A 106 8.59 -4.43 4.03
CA HIS A 106 9.90 -3.87 4.31
C HIS A 106 10.09 -3.57 5.81
N ALA A 107 9.05 -3.12 6.51
CA ALA A 107 9.09 -2.94 7.97
C ALA A 107 9.28 -4.26 8.72
N VAL A 108 8.56 -5.32 8.31
CA VAL A 108 8.73 -6.68 8.86
C VAL A 108 10.16 -7.18 8.64
N TYR A 109 10.65 -7.04 7.42
CA TYR A 109 12.03 -7.40 7.07
C TYR A 109 13.04 -6.66 7.95
N ARG A 110 12.92 -5.33 8.09
CA ARG A 110 13.85 -4.52 8.91
C ARG A 110 13.86 -4.97 10.37
N ARG A 111 12.67 -5.19 10.95
CA ARG A 111 12.54 -5.69 12.34
C ARG A 111 13.26 -7.03 12.54
N GLN A 112 13.15 -7.93 11.57
CA GLN A 112 13.86 -9.20 11.61
C GLN A 112 15.36 -9.03 11.37
N ALA A 113 15.78 -8.14 10.48
CA ALA A 113 17.19 -7.85 10.19
C ALA A 113 17.94 -7.41 11.43
N GLU A 114 17.31 -6.54 12.23
CA GLU A 114 17.83 -6.11 13.52
C GLU A 114 17.88 -7.28 14.53
N ARG A 115 16.79 -8.02 14.67
CA ARG A 115 16.68 -9.16 15.62
C ARG A 115 17.73 -10.24 15.35
N TYR A 116 17.94 -10.60 14.09
CA TYR A 116 18.86 -11.67 13.69
C TYR A 116 20.26 -11.16 13.33
N LYS A 117 20.53 -9.86 13.55
CA LYS A 117 21.82 -9.20 13.23
C LYS A 117 22.29 -9.55 11.82
N MET A 118 21.40 -9.37 10.85
CA MET A 118 21.61 -9.74 9.45
C MET A 118 22.62 -8.84 8.76
N LYS A 119 23.91 -9.09 8.98
CA LYS A 119 25.02 -8.34 8.36
C LYS A 119 25.54 -8.96 7.06
N ASP A 120 25.26 -10.25 6.85
CA ASP A 120 25.73 -11.01 5.69
C ASP A 120 24.61 -11.20 4.66
N LEU A 121 24.97 -11.08 3.37
CA LEU A 121 24.06 -11.17 2.22
C LEU A 121 23.30 -12.51 2.17
N ARG A 122 23.93 -13.64 2.52
CA ARG A 122 23.27 -14.96 2.53
C ARG A 122 22.10 -14.99 3.51
N ARG A 123 22.27 -14.39 4.70
CA ARG A 123 21.20 -14.30 5.71
C ARG A 123 20.08 -13.37 5.26
N GLN A 124 20.43 -12.26 4.61
CA GLN A 124 19.45 -11.31 4.06
C GLN A 124 18.60 -11.96 2.96
N VAL A 125 19.22 -12.69 2.03
CA VAL A 125 18.53 -13.41 0.95
C VAL A 125 17.67 -14.55 1.50
N PHE A 126 18.18 -15.33 2.46
CA PHE A 126 17.40 -16.38 3.13
C PHE A 126 16.15 -15.81 3.80
N MET A 127 16.27 -14.70 4.52
CA MET A 127 15.13 -14.10 5.21
C MET A 127 14.14 -13.41 4.27
N LEU A 128 14.59 -12.83 3.14
CA LEU A 128 13.68 -12.36 2.11
C LEU A 128 12.85 -13.51 1.53
N ARG A 129 13.50 -14.63 1.19
CA ARG A 129 12.82 -15.86 0.75
C ARG A 129 11.83 -16.35 1.79
N TRP A 130 12.27 -16.44 3.06
CA TRP A 130 11.41 -16.87 4.16
C TRP A 130 10.17 -15.98 4.31
N ASN A 131 10.34 -14.65 4.38
CA ASN A 131 9.21 -13.73 4.50
C ASN A 131 8.26 -13.84 3.32
N PHE A 132 8.78 -13.95 2.10
CA PHE A 132 7.95 -14.14 0.92
C PHE A 132 7.16 -15.44 0.98
N SER A 133 7.80 -16.56 1.39
CA SER A 133 7.12 -17.83 1.58
C SER A 133 6.04 -17.76 2.65
N GLN A 134 6.28 -17.08 3.79
CA GLN A 134 5.26 -16.90 4.82
C GLN A 134 4.08 -16.06 4.32
N CYS A 135 4.32 -14.95 3.61
CA CYS A 135 3.25 -14.14 3.02
C CYS A 135 2.41 -14.93 2.01
N VAL A 136 3.03 -15.78 1.19
CA VAL A 136 2.31 -16.64 0.23
C VAL A 136 1.49 -17.72 0.95
N LEU A 137 2.02 -18.30 2.04
CA LEU A 137 1.30 -19.30 2.83
C LEU A 137 0.13 -18.69 3.61
N GLU A 138 0.31 -17.49 4.17
CA GLU A 138 -0.76 -16.73 4.84
C GLU A 138 -1.84 -16.28 3.85
N ALA A 139 -1.47 -15.83 2.65
CA ALA A 139 -2.42 -15.46 1.59
C ALA A 139 -3.19 -16.65 1.00
N ARG A 140 -2.71 -17.88 1.23
CA ARG A 140 -3.37 -19.13 0.82
C ARG A 140 -4.28 -19.72 1.89
N GLN A 141 -4.30 -19.16 3.10
CA GLN A 141 -5.28 -19.60 4.09
C GLN A 141 -6.63 -19.05 3.69
N PRO A 142 -7.66 -19.91 3.51
CA PRO A 142 -9.01 -19.42 3.26
C PRO A 142 -9.41 -18.50 4.42
N GLN A 143 -10.02 -17.35 4.10
CA GLN A 143 -10.74 -16.58 5.09
C GLN A 143 -11.78 -17.53 5.72
N PRO A 144 -12.04 -17.48 7.03
CA PRO A 144 -12.93 -18.43 7.71
C PRO A 144 -14.36 -18.47 7.14
N GLU A 145 -14.72 -17.49 6.31
CA GLU A 145 -15.98 -17.33 5.60
C GLU A 145 -16.04 -18.05 4.24
N ASP A 146 -14.91 -18.51 3.70
CA ASP A 146 -14.81 -19.28 2.45
C ASP A 146 -14.55 -20.79 2.69
N ALA A 147 -14.70 -21.26 3.94
CA ALA A 147 -14.32 -22.61 4.35
C ALA A 147 -15.31 -23.73 3.93
N GLU A 148 -16.45 -23.38 3.33
CA GLU A 148 -17.34 -24.37 2.75
C GLU A 148 -16.99 -24.57 1.27
N GLU A 149 -16.48 -25.76 0.95
CA GLU A 149 -16.22 -26.27 -0.41
C GLU A 149 -14.84 -25.95 -1.01
N TYR A 150 -13.77 -26.43 -0.37
CA TYR A 150 -12.52 -26.72 -1.08
C TYR A 150 -12.11 -28.18 -0.86
N GLU A 151 -12.57 -29.07 -1.74
CA GLU A 151 -12.05 -30.44 -1.82
C GLU A 151 -10.58 -30.39 -2.28
N PHE A 152 -9.70 -30.79 -1.37
CA PHE A 152 -8.26 -30.87 -1.57
C PHE A 152 -7.96 -31.94 -2.64
N ARG A 153 -7.75 -31.52 -3.89
CA ARG A 153 -7.13 -32.39 -4.91
C ARG A 153 -5.62 -32.40 -4.65
N ASP A 154 -5.16 -33.46 -4.00
CA ASP A 154 -3.74 -33.80 -3.88
C ASP A 154 -3.09 -33.82 -5.27
N ASN A 155 -2.25 -32.82 -5.54
CA ASN A 155 -1.33 -32.85 -6.67
C ASN A 155 0.10 -32.69 -6.14
N PRO A 156 0.80 -33.79 -5.85
CA PRO A 156 2.17 -33.73 -5.39
C PRO A 156 3.07 -33.45 -6.60
N VAL A 157 3.49 -32.19 -6.76
CA VAL A 157 4.62 -31.87 -7.63
C VAL A 157 5.89 -32.30 -6.90
N TYR A 158 6.27 -33.56 -7.06
CA TYR A 158 7.61 -34.03 -6.74
C TYR A 158 8.59 -33.35 -7.71
N PHE A 159 9.61 -32.70 -7.16
CA PHE A 159 10.82 -32.38 -7.93
C PHE A 159 11.56 -33.70 -8.11
N GLU A 160 11.62 -34.21 -9.34
CA GLU A 160 12.52 -35.30 -9.71
C GLU A 160 13.96 -34.78 -9.57
N GLU A 161 14.72 -35.36 -8.63
CA GLU A 161 16.18 -35.27 -8.64
C GLU A 161 16.67 -36.20 -9.75
N ASP A 162 17.18 -35.63 -10.84
CA ASP A 162 17.87 -36.38 -11.88
C ASP A 162 19.16 -36.99 -11.30
N GLY A 163 19.03 -38.19 -10.75
CA GLY A 163 20.12 -39.12 -10.51
C GLY A 163 20.29 -40.03 -11.72
N GLU A 164 21.30 -39.74 -12.54
CA GLU A 164 21.84 -40.71 -13.50
C GLU A 164 22.96 -41.50 -12.81
N ASP A 165 22.60 -42.63 -12.20
CA ASP A 165 23.44 -43.84 -12.12
C ASP A 165 22.93 -44.73 -13.27
N ASP A 166 23.74 -45.30 -14.16
CA ASP A 166 24.55 -46.52 -14.04
C ASP A 166 25.11 -46.75 -15.48
N GLU A 167 26.25 -47.35 -15.76
CA GLU A 167 26.46 -48.79 -15.73
C GLU A 167 27.97 -49.07 -15.76
N GLY A 168 28.42 -49.92 -14.85
CA GLY A 168 29.71 -50.59 -14.96
C GLY A 168 29.67 -51.72 -15.98
N ASP A 169 30.83 -52.01 -16.57
CA ASP A 169 31.13 -53.36 -17.05
C ASP A 169 32.61 -53.68 -16.76
N SER A 170 32.79 -54.72 -15.94
CA SER A 170 34.03 -55.49 -15.71
C SER A 170 34.42 -56.21 -17.03
N GLU A 171 35.64 -56.63 -17.33
CA GLU A 171 36.57 -57.51 -16.63
C GLU A 171 37.98 -57.42 -17.27
N ASP A 172 38.99 -57.70 -16.45
CA ASP A 172 40.34 -58.23 -16.67
C ASP A 172 40.85 -58.57 -18.09
N ASP A 173 42.11 -58.20 -18.39
CA ASP A 173 43.15 -59.20 -18.71
C ASP A 173 44.57 -58.64 -18.52
N ASP A 174 45.34 -59.35 -17.71
CA ASP A 174 46.78 -59.18 -17.45
C ASP A 174 47.52 -60.24 -18.30
N THR A 175 48.13 -59.85 -19.43
CA THR A 175 49.46 -60.37 -19.90
C THR A 175 49.98 -59.67 -21.15
#